data_AF-A0A7X5N360-F1
#
_entry.id   AF-A0A7X5N360-F1
#
_cell.length_a   1.000
_cell.length_b   1.000
_cell.length_c   1.000
_cell.angle_alpha   90.00
_cell.angle_beta   90.00
_cell.angle_gamma   90.00
#
_symmetry.space_group_name_H-M   'P 1'
#
loop_
_entity.id
_entity.type
_entity.pdbx_description
1 polymer ?
#
loop_
_entity_poly.entity_id
_entity_poly.type
_entity_poly.pdbx_seq_one_letter_code
_entity_poly.pdbx_strand_id
1 'polypeptide(L)'
;PEQIETLLQRVDYRSVDLRDAESVANAVRELASRQCVSYLAIPPGLYISTCQGLALGGALAAPHRLMLEKPIGHDSDSAREILQSIGALIDEDRVFRLDHYLGKAA
;
A
#
# COMPACT_ATOMS: atom_id res chain seq x y z
N PRO A 1 -12.89 -23.77 -14.42
CA PRO A 1 -13.90 -22.76 -14.82
C PRO A 1 -14.59 -22.13 -13.61
N GLU A 2 -15.27 -22.93 -12.78
CA GLU A 2 -16.00 -22.48 -11.57
C GLU A 2 -15.11 -21.75 -10.53
N GLN A 3 -13.88 -22.22 -10.32
CA GLN A 3 -12.93 -21.56 -9.40
C GLN A 3 -12.54 -20.15 -9.86
N ILE A 4 -12.42 -19.92 -11.17
CA ILE A 4 -12.09 -18.61 -11.73
C ILE A 4 -13.26 -17.66 -11.54
N GLU A 5 -14.49 -18.11 -11.81
CA GLU A 5 -15.71 -17.33 -11.61
C GLU A 5 -15.88 -16.92 -10.15
N THR A 6 -15.65 -17.86 -9.22
CA THR A 6 -15.70 -17.59 -7.77
C THR A 6 -14.66 -16.55 -7.34
N LEU A 7 -13.46 -16.56 -7.94
CA LEU A 7 -12.43 -15.55 -7.67
C LEU A 7 -12.86 -14.18 -8.20
N LEU A 8 -13.35 -14.11 -9.44
CA LEU A 8 -13.74 -12.84 -10.08
C LEU A 8 -14.89 -12.15 -9.33
N GLN A 9 -15.78 -12.88 -8.67
CA GLN A 9 -16.82 -12.32 -7.80
C GLN A 9 -16.27 -11.59 -6.55
N ARG A 10 -14.99 -11.74 -6.25
CA ARG A 10 -14.31 -11.10 -5.11
C ARG A 10 -13.36 -9.98 -5.53
N VAL A 11 -13.33 -9.65 -6.82
CA VAL A 11 -12.44 -8.63 -7.39
C VAL A 11 -13.26 -7.43 -7.82
N ASP A 12 -12.98 -6.29 -7.20
CA ASP A 12 -13.51 -4.99 -7.60
C ASP A 12 -12.39 -4.12 -8.18
N TYR A 13 -12.73 -3.27 -9.15
CA TYR A 13 -11.81 -2.29 -9.71
C TYR A 13 -12.30 -0.87 -9.41
N ARG A 14 -11.37 0.01 -9.03
CA ARG A 14 -11.62 1.44 -8.84
C ARG A 14 -10.53 2.23 -9.57
N SER A 15 -10.95 3.18 -10.39
CA SER A 15 -10.03 4.15 -11.00
C SER A 15 -9.71 5.22 -9.96
N VAL A 16 -8.42 5.43 -9.65
CA VAL A 16 -7.95 6.33 -8.59
C VAL A 16 -6.73 7.10 -9.08
N ASP A 17 -6.68 8.41 -8.84
CA ASP A 17 -5.47 9.21 -9.08
C ASP A 17 -4.58 9.17 -7.83
N LEU A 18 -3.49 8.39 -7.89
CA LEU A 18 -2.59 8.19 -6.76
C LEU A 18 -1.75 9.42 -6.41
N ARG A 19 -1.76 10.47 -7.24
CA ARG A 19 -1.08 11.74 -6.95
C ARG A 19 -1.93 12.63 -6.03
N ASP A 20 -3.23 12.35 -5.94
CA ASP A 20 -4.17 13.06 -5.08
C ASP A 20 -4.53 12.19 -3.87
N ALA A 21 -4.06 12.58 -2.69
CA ALA A 21 -4.33 11.87 -1.45
C ALA A 21 -5.84 11.77 -1.14
N GLU A 22 -6.65 12.77 -1.51
CA GLU A 22 -8.09 12.76 -1.28
C GLU A 22 -8.79 11.74 -2.19
N SER A 23 -8.34 11.62 -3.45
CA SER A 23 -8.80 10.58 -4.38
C SER A 23 -8.58 9.18 -3.80
N VAL A 24 -7.39 8.93 -3.26
CA VAL A 24 -7.05 7.65 -2.60
C VAL A 24 -7.88 7.43 -1.34
N ALA A 25 -8.02 8.45 -0.48
CA ALA A 25 -8.79 8.36 0.75
C ALA A 25 -10.25 7.98 0.49
N ASN A 26 -10.88 8.63 -0.49
CA ASN A 26 -12.26 8.34 -0.88
C ASN A 26 -12.43 6.93 -1.44
N ALA A 27 -11.42 6.42 -2.15
CA ALA A 27 -11.46 5.07 -2.70
C ALA A 27 -11.40 3.97 -1.63
N VAL A 28 -10.80 4.23 -0.46
CA VAL A 28 -10.56 3.20 0.58
C VAL A 28 -11.41 3.35 1.84
N ARG A 29 -12.04 4.51 2.06
CA ARG A 29 -12.74 4.84 3.33
C ARG A 29 -13.76 3.80 3.76
N GLU A 30 -14.56 3.28 2.84
CA GLU A 30 -15.56 2.25 3.16
C GLU A 30 -14.95 0.86 3.42
N LEU A 31 -13.76 0.62 2.86
CA LEU A 31 -13.04 -0.65 3.01
C LEU A 31 -12.28 -0.71 4.34
N ALA A 32 -11.93 0.43 4.93
CA ALA A 32 -11.19 0.52 6.19
C ALA A 32 -11.93 -0.10 7.39
N SER A 33 -13.23 -0.36 7.29
CA SER A 33 -13.98 -1.14 8.29
C SER A 33 -13.52 -2.61 8.40
N ARG A 34 -12.80 -3.12 7.40
CA ARG A 34 -12.30 -4.49 7.32
C ARG A 34 -10.79 -4.49 7.39
N GLN A 35 -10.21 -5.42 8.15
CA GLN A 35 -8.75 -5.60 8.15
C GLN A 35 -8.27 -5.81 6.71
N CYS A 36 -7.29 -5.00 6.31
CA CYS A 36 -6.83 -4.93 4.93
C CYS A 36 -5.31 -4.87 4.86
N VAL A 37 -4.79 -5.25 3.70
CA VAL A 37 -3.39 -5.14 3.33
C VAL A 37 -3.32 -4.24 2.10
N SER A 38 -2.67 -3.10 2.23
CA SER A 38 -2.40 -2.20 1.12
C SER A 38 -1.10 -2.62 0.44
N TYR A 39 -1.20 -3.21 -0.75
CA TYR A 39 -0.05 -3.67 -1.53
C TYR A 39 0.28 -2.68 -2.66
N LEU A 40 1.41 -1.98 -2.54
CA LEU A 40 1.80 -0.91 -3.45
C LEU A 40 2.76 -1.42 -4.55
N ALA A 41 2.17 -2.00 -5.60
CA ALA A 41 2.86 -2.31 -6.86
C ALA A 41 2.85 -1.12 -7.82
N ILE A 42 3.40 0.01 -7.37
CA ILE A 42 3.42 1.29 -8.10
C ILE A 42 4.83 1.90 -8.10
N PRO A 43 5.13 2.85 -9.00
CA PRO A 43 6.40 3.57 -8.97
C PRO A 43 6.67 4.28 -7.63
N PRO A 44 7.95 4.36 -7.16
CA PRO A 44 8.29 4.90 -5.84
C PRO A 44 7.88 6.36 -5.65
N GLY A 45 7.87 7.16 -6.73
CA GLY A 45 7.43 8.56 -6.69
C GLY A 45 5.96 8.75 -6.29
N LEU A 46 5.16 7.68 -6.24
CA LEU A 46 3.76 7.73 -5.81
C LEU A 46 3.55 7.19 -4.39
N TYR A 47 4.60 6.70 -3.71
CA TYR A 47 4.43 6.08 -2.39
C TYR A 47 3.95 7.07 -1.33
N ILE A 48 4.52 8.27 -1.30
CA ILE A 48 4.19 9.26 -0.27
C ILE A 48 2.73 9.70 -0.41
N SER A 49 2.30 10.15 -1.60
CA SER A 49 0.92 10.60 -1.85
C SER A 49 -0.09 9.47 -1.62
N THR A 50 0.23 8.25 -2.06
CA THR A 50 -0.63 7.09 -1.83
C THR A 50 -0.75 6.77 -0.34
N CYS A 51 0.35 6.74 0.41
CA CYS A 51 0.32 6.44 1.84
C CYS A 51 -0.41 7.53 2.64
N GLN A 52 -0.24 8.80 2.27
CA GLN A 52 -1.01 9.90 2.86
C GLN A 52 -2.52 9.70 2.66
N GLY A 53 -2.94 9.35 1.44
CA GLY A 53 -4.35 9.07 1.17
C GLY A 53 -4.87 7.82 1.88
N LEU A 54 -4.07 6.74 1.96
CA LEU A 54 -4.42 5.55 2.73
C LEU A 54 -4.59 5.86 4.22
N ALA A 55 -3.70 6.66 4.80
CA ALA A 55 -3.82 7.12 6.19
C ALA A 55 -5.11 7.94 6.40
N LEU A 56 -5.36 8.91 5.52
CA LEU A 56 -6.54 9.77 5.57
C LEU A 56 -7.86 8.99 5.42
N GLY A 57 -7.85 7.95 4.58
CA GLY A 57 -8.98 7.02 4.41
C GLY A 57 -9.10 5.98 5.53
N GLY A 58 -8.21 5.96 6.52
CA GLY A 58 -8.20 5.01 7.64
C GLY A 58 -7.55 3.66 7.33
N ALA A 59 -7.10 3.41 6.09
CA ALA A 59 -6.54 2.13 5.66
C ALA A 59 -5.12 1.84 6.18
N LEU A 60 -4.50 2.75 6.95
CA LEU A 60 -3.25 2.51 7.68
C LEU A 60 -3.42 2.42 9.21
N ALA A 61 -4.63 2.64 9.74
CA ALA A 61 -4.92 2.47 11.16
C ALA A 61 -4.68 1.01 11.59
N ALA A 62 -4.38 0.75 12.87
CA ALA A 62 -4.30 -0.63 13.34
C ALA A 62 -5.68 -1.31 13.17
N PRO A 63 -5.77 -2.56 12.66
CA PRO A 63 -4.70 -3.54 12.42
C PRO A 63 -4.27 -3.68 10.94
N HIS A 64 -4.49 -2.66 10.11
CA HIS A 64 -4.13 -2.69 8.69
C HIS A 64 -2.61 -2.75 8.49
N ARG A 65 -2.17 -3.30 7.36
CA ARG A 65 -0.75 -3.49 7.02
C ARG A 65 -0.43 -2.87 5.66
N LEU A 66 0.80 -2.43 5.51
CA LEU A 66 1.33 -1.86 4.27
C LEU A 66 2.41 -2.79 3.70
N MET A 67 2.33 -3.06 2.40
CA MET A 67 3.33 -3.80 1.64
C MET A 67 3.90 -2.91 0.53
N LEU A 68 5.22 -2.74 0.51
CA LEU A 68 5.94 -1.93 -0.47
C LEU A 68 6.80 -2.83 -1.36
N GLU A 69 6.68 -2.69 -2.67
CA GLU A 69 7.58 -3.33 -3.62
C GLU A 69 8.91 -2.57 -3.78
N LYS A 70 9.92 -3.24 -4.31
CA LYS A 70 11.16 -2.56 -4.72
C LYS A 70 10.98 -1.90 -6.10
N PRO A 71 11.67 -0.79 -6.39
CA PRO A 71 12.67 -0.11 -5.55
C PRO A 71 12.06 0.88 -4.54
N ILE A 72 12.69 1.00 -3.37
CA ILE A 72 12.32 2.00 -2.35
C ILE A 72 13.26 3.20 -2.53
N GLY A 73 12.86 4.13 -3.39
CA GLY A 73 13.71 5.25 -3.81
C GLY A 73 14.68 4.90 -4.94
N HIS A 74 15.33 5.92 -5.49
CA HIS A 74 16.35 5.77 -6.55
C HIS A 74 17.78 5.99 -6.05
N ASP A 75 17.94 6.51 -4.83
CA ASP A 75 19.18 6.72 -4.11
C ASP A 75 18.94 6.70 -2.60
N SER A 76 20.01 6.86 -1.81
CA SER A 76 19.89 6.84 -0.35
C SER A 76 19.01 7.96 0.22
N ASP A 77 18.95 9.11 -0.43
CA ASP A 77 18.26 10.28 0.10
C ASP A 77 16.76 10.20 -0.16
N SER A 78 16.38 9.85 -1.39
CA SER A 78 14.99 9.52 -1.76
C SER A 78 14.44 8.34 -0.95
N ALA A 79 15.26 7.30 -0.70
CA ALA A 79 14.86 6.18 0.16
C ALA A 79 14.57 6.65 1.59
N ARG A 80 15.44 7.50 2.17
CA ARG A 80 15.26 8.04 3.52
C ARG A 80 14.00 8.89 3.62
N GLU A 81 13.75 9.75 2.64
CA GLU A 81 12.54 10.58 2.56
C GLU A 81 11.27 9.72 2.54
N ILE A 82 11.23 8.70 1.68
CA ILE A 82 10.10 7.76 1.60
C ILE A 82 9.88 7.06 2.94
N LEU A 83 10.94 6.51 3.54
CA LEU A 83 10.85 5.75 4.78
C LEU A 83 10.40 6.61 5.96
N GLN A 84 10.92 7.83 6.08
CA GLN A 84 10.52 8.77 7.13
C GLN A 84 9.07 9.21 6.96
N SER A 85 8.66 9.51 5.72
CA SER A 85 7.29 9.94 5.42
C SER A 85 6.27 8.84 5.73
N ILE A 86 6.60 7.59 5.39
CA ILE A 86 5.73 6.44 5.67
C ILE A 86 5.73 6.11 7.16
N GLY A 87 6.90 6.13 7.82
CA GLY A 87 7.01 5.84 9.25
C GLY A 87 6.27 6.84 10.16
N ALA A 88 5.94 8.03 9.66
CA ALA A 88 5.08 8.98 10.37
C ALA A 88 3.59 8.62 10.30
N LEU A 89 3.18 7.70 9.42
CA LEU A 89 1.78 7.35 9.13
C LEU A 89 1.38 5.96 9.64
N ILE A 90 2.34 5.07 9.85
CA ILE A 90 2.11 3.68 10.23
C ILE A 90 3.27 3.15 11.07
N ASP A 91 2.95 2.32 12.08
CA ASP A 91 3.94 1.66 12.91
C ASP A 91 4.76 0.65 12.09
N GLU A 92 6.07 0.62 12.34
CA GLU A 92 7.03 -0.16 11.57
C GLU A 92 6.76 -1.67 11.56
N ASP A 93 6.19 -2.22 12.64
CA ASP A 93 5.83 -3.65 12.76
C ASP A 93 4.69 -4.06 11.82
N ARG A 94 4.03 -3.10 11.16
CA ARG A 94 2.97 -3.30 10.18
C ARG A 94 3.40 -2.94 8.74
N VAL A 95 4.67 -2.59 8.53
CA VAL A 95 5.24 -2.28 7.22
C VAL A 95 6.10 -3.44 6.72
N PHE A 96 5.75 -3.97 5.55
CA PHE A 96 6.45 -5.08 4.91
C PHE A 96 7.09 -4.58 3.62
N ARG A 97 8.42 -4.64 3.55
CA ARG A 97 9.20 -4.26 2.37
C ARG A 97 9.62 -5.52 1.65
N LEU A 98 9.16 -5.69 0.42
CA LEU A 98 9.31 -6.95 -0.30
C LEU A 98 10.67 -7.01 -0.98
N ASP A 99 11.38 -8.10 -0.70
CA ASP A 99 12.48 -8.56 -1.53
C ASP A 99 12.30 -10.05 -1.82
N HIS A 100 12.04 -10.39 -3.08
CA HIS A 100 11.79 -11.76 -3.52
C HIS A 100 12.96 -12.71 -3.24
N TYR A 101 14.18 -12.20 -3.02
CA TYR A 101 15.31 -13.04 -2.61
C TYR A 101 15.11 -13.61 -1.20
N LEU A 102 14.46 -12.88 -0.30
CA LEU A 102 14.21 -13.32 1.08
C LEU A 102 13.09 -14.37 1.17
N GLY A 103 12.27 -14.50 0.12
CA GLY A 103 11.17 -15.47 0.05
C GLY A 103 11.55 -16.81 -0.60
N LYS A 104 12.77 -16.95 -1.12
CA LYS A 104 13.23 -18.22 -1.70
C LYS A 104 13.55 -19.19 -0.57
N ALA A 105 12.98 -20.39 -0.63
CA ALA A 105 13.44 -21.50 0.20
C ALA A 105 14.92 -21.79 -0.13
N ALA A 106 15.73 -21.98 0.91
CA ALA A 106 17.13 -22.36 0.79
C ALA A 106 17.29 -23.76 0.17
#